data_AF-A0A3M7HK91-F1
#
_entry.id   AF-A0A3M7HK91-F1
#
_cell.length_a   1.000
_cell.length_b   1.000
_cell.length_c   1.000
_cell.angle_alpha   90.00
_cell.angle_beta   90.00
_cell.angle_gamma   90.00
#
_symmetry.space_group_name_H-M   'P 1'
#
loop_
_entity.id
_entity.type
_entity.pdbx_description
1 polymer ?
#
loop_
_entity_poly.entity_id
_entity_poly.type
_entity_poly.pdbx_seq_one_letter_code
_entity_poly.pdbx_strand_id
1 'polypeptide(L)'
;MSTEGSQGGQEQPAWNAPEYEHALAHLDRLQEQLDSLRSAIPSQVAPLLRTGTPRHQMHQESYKAAMKSTEDLKHFRADWNSEQTQQTFARARESVQKDGDLSKANEVAKYGWA
;
A
#
# COMPACT_ATOMS: atom_id res chain seq x y z
N MET A 1 -40.82 32.83 12.20
CA MET A 1 -41.29 31.45 12.00
C MET A 1 -41.47 31.32 10.50
N SER A 2 -40.66 30.60 9.74
CA SER A 2 -40.18 29.24 9.98
C SER A 2 -38.77 29.02 9.40
N THR A 3 -37.98 28.28 10.15
CA THR A 3 -36.73 27.64 9.74
C THR A 3 -37.05 26.25 9.24
N GLU A 4 -36.74 25.93 7.98
CA GLU A 4 -36.56 24.54 7.56
C GLU A 4 -35.27 24.46 6.73
N GLY A 5 -34.20 24.12 7.44
CA GLY A 5 -33.02 23.54 6.84
C GLY A 5 -33.31 22.10 6.45
N SER A 6 -32.88 21.70 5.27
CA SER A 6 -32.61 20.31 4.96
C SER A 6 -31.39 20.26 4.06
N GLN A 7 -30.23 20.27 4.71
CA GLN A 7 -28.98 19.77 4.15
C GLN A 7 -29.14 18.24 3.99
N GLY A 8 -29.59 17.80 2.83
CA GLY A 8 -29.47 16.42 2.40
C GLY A 8 -28.02 16.15 1.99
N GLY A 9 -27.12 15.98 2.97
CA GLY A 9 -25.81 15.39 2.70
C GLY A 9 -26.04 13.94 2.27
N GLN A 10 -25.86 13.64 0.98
CA GLN A 10 -25.96 12.29 0.48
C GLN A 10 -24.81 11.46 1.09
N GLU A 11 -25.10 10.70 2.15
CA GLU A 11 -24.20 9.65 2.62
C GLU A 11 -24.02 8.66 1.46
N GLN A 12 -22.80 8.57 0.92
CA GLN A 12 -22.49 7.52 -0.05
C GLN A 12 -22.70 6.16 0.63
N PRO A 13 -23.31 5.18 -0.06
CA PRO A 13 -23.58 3.88 0.53
C PRO A 13 -22.27 3.23 1.01
N ALA A 14 -22.34 2.59 2.17
CA ALA A 14 -21.23 1.80 2.69
C ALA A 14 -20.82 0.73 1.67
N TRP A 15 -19.52 0.47 1.57
CA TRP A 15 -19.02 -0.62 0.73
C TRP A 15 -19.59 -1.96 1.20
N ASN A 16 -19.79 -2.87 0.25
CA ASN A 16 -20.13 -4.25 0.55
C ASN A 16 -18.86 -5.06 0.91
N ALA A 17 -19.05 -6.27 1.45
CA ALA A 17 -17.93 -7.12 1.87
C ALA A 17 -16.91 -7.40 0.73
N PRO A 18 -17.33 -7.75 -0.51
CA PRO A 18 -16.40 -7.89 -1.64
C PRO A 18 -15.55 -6.66 -1.94
N GLU A 19 -16.12 -5.45 -1.84
CA GLU A 19 -15.38 -4.20 -2.05
C GLU A 19 -14.29 -4.00 -0.99
N TYR A 20 -14.59 -4.32 0.28
CA TYR A 20 -13.60 -4.29 1.35
C TYR A 20 -12.51 -5.35 1.16
N GLU A 21 -12.85 -6.58 0.77
CA GLU A 21 -11.87 -7.63 0.48
C GLU A 21 -10.92 -7.22 -0.64
N HIS A 22 -11.46 -6.65 -1.73
CA HIS A 22 -10.66 -6.17 -2.84
C HIS A 22 -9.74 -5.00 -2.42
N ALA A 23 -10.24 -4.08 -1.60
CA ALA A 23 -9.44 -2.99 -1.06
C ALA A 23 -8.31 -3.49 -0.15
N LEU A 24 -8.56 -4.51 0.69
CA LEU A 24 -7.54 -5.13 1.52
C LEU A 24 -6.46 -5.82 0.68
N ALA A 25 -6.85 -6.63 -0.31
CA ALA A 25 -5.90 -7.27 -1.21
C ALA A 25 -5.02 -6.25 -1.97
N HIS A 26 -5.60 -5.10 -2.32
CA HIS A 26 -4.87 -4.01 -2.95
C HIS A 26 -3.86 -3.35 -2.00
N LEU A 27 -4.22 -3.14 -0.73
CA LEU A 27 -3.32 -2.62 0.30
C LEU A 27 -2.17 -3.60 0.60
N ASP A 28 -2.44 -4.91 0.63
CA ASP A 28 -1.42 -5.94 0.80
C ASP A 28 -0.39 -5.89 -0.34
N ARG A 29 -0.86 -5.76 -1.59
CA ARG A 29 0.03 -5.59 -2.75
C ARG A 29 0.89 -4.33 -2.65
N LEU A 30 0.33 -3.20 -2.22
CA LEU A 30 1.09 -1.97 -1.99
C LEU A 30 2.17 -2.16 -0.90
N GLN A 31 1.86 -2.93 0.14
CA GLN A 31 2.82 -3.27 1.18
C GLN A 31 3.97 -4.12 0.63
N GLU A 32 3.69 -5.15 -0.18
CA GLU A 32 4.73 -5.98 -0.81
C GLU A 32 5.66 -5.15 -1.71
N GLN A 33 5.12 -4.15 -2.41
CA GLN A 33 5.91 -3.22 -3.21
C GLN A 33 6.82 -2.34 -2.34
N LEU A 34 6.32 -1.83 -1.22
CA LEU A 34 7.13 -1.09 -0.25
C LEU A 34 8.25 -1.96 0.35
N ASP A 35 7.95 -3.21 0.69
CA ASP A 35 8.95 -4.14 1.21
C ASP A 35 10.03 -4.46 0.17
N SER A 36 9.64 -4.60 -1.10
CA SER A 36 10.58 -4.72 -2.22
C SER A 36 11.49 -3.48 -2.33
N LEU A 37 10.91 -2.28 -2.23
CA LEU A 37 11.68 -1.02 -2.28
C LEU A 37 12.63 -0.85 -1.09
N ARG A 38 12.27 -1.32 0.11
CA ARG A 38 13.17 -1.32 1.27
C ARG A 38 14.44 -2.15 1.00
N SER A 39 14.34 -3.18 0.17
CA SER A 39 15.48 -4.02 -0.21
C SER A 39 16.37 -3.43 -1.32
N ALA A 40 15.98 -2.29 -1.93
CA ALA A 40 16.68 -1.69 -3.07
C ALA A 40 18.16 -1.35 -2.75
N ILE A 41 18.41 -0.57 -1.70
CA ILE A 41 19.79 -0.20 -1.33
C ILE A 41 20.60 -1.43 -0.89
N PRO A 42 20.10 -2.29 0.03
CA PRO A 42 20.82 -3.51 0.38
C PRO A 42 21.19 -4.39 -0.82
N SER A 43 20.28 -4.58 -1.77
CA SER A 43 20.53 -5.42 -2.96
C SER A 43 21.55 -4.82 -3.93
N GLN A 44 21.63 -3.49 -4.04
CA GLN A 44 22.63 -2.82 -4.86
C GLN A 44 24.03 -2.88 -4.25
N VAL A 45 24.13 -2.81 -2.92
CA VAL A 45 25.40 -2.77 -2.19
C VAL A 45 25.93 -4.17 -1.86
N ALA A 46 25.07 -5.17 -1.65
CA ALA A 46 25.48 -6.53 -1.29
C ALA A 46 26.52 -7.17 -2.23
N PRO A 47 26.50 -6.99 -3.57
CA PRO A 47 27.57 -7.46 -4.45
C PRO A 47 28.93 -6.82 -4.14
N LEU A 48 28.96 -5.57 -3.67
CA LEU A 48 30.19 -4.83 -3.37
C LEU A 48 30.87 -5.32 -2.08
N LEU A 49 30.11 -5.95 -1.20
CA LEU A 49 30.59 -6.47 0.09
C LEU A 49 31.15 -7.90 -0.01
N ARG A 50 30.96 -8.58 -1.15
CA ARG A 50 31.39 -9.97 -1.33
C ARG A 50 32.88 -10.07 -1.65
N THR A 51 33.60 -10.83 -0.83
CA THR A 51 35.00 -11.16 -1.06
C THR A 51 35.14 -12.27 -2.11
N GLY A 52 36.13 -12.17 -3.00
CA GLY A 52 36.44 -13.22 -3.98
C GLY A 52 35.56 -13.22 -5.24
N THR A 53 34.56 -12.34 -5.33
CA THR A 53 33.77 -12.14 -6.55
C THR A 53 34.55 -11.28 -7.57
N PRO A 54 34.63 -11.67 -8.84
CA PRO A 54 35.24 -10.83 -9.87
C PRO A 54 34.53 -9.49 -10.03
N ARG A 55 35.29 -8.41 -10.26
CA ARG A 55 34.75 -7.04 -10.41
C ARG A 55 33.64 -6.91 -11.44
N HIS A 56 33.74 -7.61 -12.57
CA HIS A 56 32.73 -7.57 -13.63
C HIS A 56 31.39 -8.16 -13.15
N GLN A 57 31.44 -9.21 -12.35
CA GLN A 57 30.25 -9.87 -11.79
C GLN A 57 29.62 -9.00 -10.71
N MET A 58 30.42 -8.38 -9.83
CA MET A 58 29.93 -7.41 -8.84
C MET A 58 29.21 -6.24 -9.53
N HIS A 59 29.81 -5.65 -10.56
CA HIS A 59 29.19 -4.57 -11.33
C HIS A 59 27.89 -5.01 -11.99
N GLN A 60 27.86 -6.16 -12.65
CA GLN A 60 26.67 -6.68 -13.31
C GLN A 60 25.51 -6.90 -12.32
N GLU A 61 25.80 -7.45 -11.14
CA GLU A 61 24.79 -7.71 -10.12
C GLU A 61 24.27 -6.42 -9.48
N SER A 62 25.15 -5.46 -9.15
CA SER A 62 24.75 -4.14 -8.63
C SER A 62 23.93 -3.36 -9.66
N TYR A 63 24.33 -3.39 -10.94
CA TYR A 63 23.59 -2.75 -12.02
C TYR A 63 22.20 -3.37 -12.20
N LYS A 64 22.10 -4.71 -12.20
CA LYS A 64 20.81 -5.41 -12.28
C LYS A 64 19.89 -5.04 -11.11
N ALA A 65 20.43 -4.97 -9.89
CA ALA A 65 19.67 -4.55 -8.72
C ALA A 65 19.16 -3.09 -8.83
N ALA A 66 19.99 -2.19 -9.37
CA ALA A 66 19.59 -0.79 -9.61
C ALA A 66 18.48 -0.66 -10.65
N MET A 67 18.57 -1.40 -11.76
CA MET A 67 17.52 -1.44 -12.78
C MET A 67 16.20 -1.99 -12.22
N LYS A 68 16.25 -3.09 -11.47
CA LYS A 68 15.08 -3.64 -10.79
C LYS A 68 14.46 -2.64 -9.81
N SER A 69 15.28 -1.97 -8.99
CA SER A 69 14.80 -0.97 -8.02
C SER A 69 14.08 0.19 -8.71
N THR A 70 14.56 0.60 -9.89
CA THR A 70 13.92 1.66 -10.68
C THR A 70 12.55 1.24 -11.20
N GLU A 71 12.43 0.00 -11.69
CA GLU A 71 11.15 -0.53 -12.15
C GLU A 71 10.17 -0.74 -10.99
N ASP A 72 10.63 -1.29 -9.87
CA ASP A 72 9.83 -1.46 -8.67
C ASP A 72 9.29 -0.10 -8.16
N LEU A 73 10.10 0.97 -8.24
CA LEU A 73 9.68 2.33 -7.85
C LEU A 73 8.63 2.90 -8.80
N LYS A 74 8.78 2.64 -10.11
CA LYS A 74 7.82 3.08 -11.12
C LYS A 74 6.47 2.39 -10.92
N HIS A 75 6.46 1.07 -10.69
CA HIS A 75 5.25 0.32 -10.40
C HIS A 75 4.58 0.81 -9.11
N PHE A 76 5.35 0.95 -8.02
CA PHE A 76 4.82 1.46 -6.77
C PHE A 76 4.21 2.85 -6.93
N ARG A 77 4.87 3.76 -7.65
CA ARG A 77 4.31 5.10 -7.91
C ARG A 77 3.04 5.05 -8.73
N ALA A 78 2.95 4.18 -9.72
CA ALA A 78 1.73 4.03 -10.52
C ALA A 78 0.56 3.53 -9.65
N ASP A 79 0.79 2.49 -8.85
CA ASP A 79 -0.24 1.90 -7.98
C ASP A 79 -0.60 2.88 -6.84
N TRP A 80 0.38 3.56 -6.23
CA TRP A 80 0.16 4.56 -5.18
C TRP A 80 -0.73 5.73 -5.64
N ASN A 81 -0.50 6.21 -6.87
CA ASN A 81 -1.28 7.31 -7.44
C ASN A 81 -2.53 6.86 -8.20
N SER A 82 -2.83 5.56 -8.21
CA SER A 82 -4.06 5.05 -8.83
C SER A 82 -5.30 5.54 -8.11
N GLU A 83 -6.39 5.70 -8.86
CA GLU A 83 -7.68 6.11 -8.31
C GLU A 83 -8.14 5.15 -7.21
N GLN A 84 -7.96 3.85 -7.40
CA GLN A 84 -8.30 2.82 -6.42
C GLN A 84 -7.60 3.03 -5.08
N THR A 85 -6.30 3.33 -5.08
CA THR A 85 -5.55 3.62 -3.85
C THR A 85 -6.08 4.87 -3.16
N GLN A 86 -6.30 5.94 -3.92
CA GLN A 86 -6.78 7.20 -3.36
C GLN A 86 -8.19 7.07 -2.79
N GLN A 87 -9.09 6.36 -3.47
CA GLN A 87 -10.43 6.05 -2.98
C GLN A 87 -10.39 5.21 -1.70
N THR A 88 -9.51 4.20 -1.64
CA THR A 88 -9.33 3.36 -0.45
C THR A 88 -8.90 4.19 0.76
N PHE A 89 -7.93 5.09 0.60
CA PHE A 89 -7.50 5.97 1.69
C PHE A 89 -8.55 7.01 2.07
N ALA A 90 -9.29 7.57 1.11
CA ALA A 90 -10.40 8.47 1.39
C ALA A 90 -11.46 7.77 2.24
N ARG A 91 -11.85 6.55 1.87
CA ARG A 91 -12.80 5.73 2.64
C ARG A 91 -12.31 5.37 4.02
N ALA A 92 -11.06 4.94 4.15
CA ALA A 92 -10.48 4.64 5.45
C ALA A 92 -10.52 5.87 6.37
N ARG A 93 -10.24 7.06 5.83
CA ARG A 93 -10.31 8.33 6.58
C ARG A 93 -11.74 8.69 6.97
N GLU A 94 -12.70 8.56 6.06
CA GLU A 94 -14.12 8.78 6.33
C GLU A 94 -14.63 7.83 7.43
N SER A 95 -14.25 6.55 7.35
CA SER A 95 -14.62 5.54 8.34
C SER A 95 -14.13 5.91 9.74
N VAL A 96 -12.85 6.28 9.88
CA VAL A 96 -12.26 6.72 11.16
C VAL A 96 -12.90 8.01 11.68
N GLN A 97 -13.32 8.91 10.80
CA GLN A 97 -14.05 10.13 11.21
C GLN A 97 -15.46 9.82 11.72
N LYS A 98 -16.13 8.80 11.15
CA LYS A 98 -17.48 8.39 11.52
C LYS A 98 -17.51 7.54 12.79
N ASP A 99 -16.61 6.57 12.90
CA ASP A 99 -16.40 5.73 14.09
C ASP A 99 -14.89 5.57 14.32
N GLY A 100 -14.33 6.43 15.17
CA GLY A 100 -12.91 6.43 15.52
C GLY A 100 -12.53 5.34 16.51
N ASP A 101 -13.49 4.54 16.98
CA ASP A 101 -13.23 3.43 17.88
C ASP A 101 -12.67 2.22 17.11
N LEU A 102 -11.35 2.14 17.08
CA LEU A 102 -10.63 1.01 16.48
C LEU A 102 -10.52 -0.19 17.44
N SER A 103 -11.07 -0.14 18.67
CA SER A 103 -10.93 -1.25 19.62
C SER A 103 -11.56 -2.54 19.10
N LYS A 104 -12.60 -2.44 18.27
CA LYS A 104 -13.27 -3.57 17.59
C LYS A 104 -12.34 -4.32 16.64
N ALA A 105 -11.32 -3.64 16.09
CA ALA A 105 -10.33 -4.29 15.24
C ALA A 105 -9.47 -5.31 16.01
N ASN A 106 -9.37 -5.22 17.34
CA ASN A 106 -8.68 -6.24 18.15
C ASN A 106 -9.40 -7.60 18.12
N GLU A 107 -10.70 -7.62 17.78
CA GLU A 107 -11.49 -8.84 17.67
C GLU A 107 -11.35 -9.49 16.29
N VAL A 108 -10.79 -8.76 15.30
CA VAL A 108 -10.55 -9.25 13.95
C VAL A 108 -9.14 -9.85 13.89
N ALA A 109 -9.05 -11.14 13.59
CA ALA A 109 -7.76 -11.80 13.42
C ALA A 109 -6.98 -11.18 12.26
N LYS A 110 -5.68 -10.94 12.47
CA LYS A 110 -4.77 -10.38 11.45
C LYS A 110 -4.71 -11.26 10.18
N TYR A 111 -4.97 -12.56 10.31
CA TYR A 111 -5.02 -13.52 9.22
C TYR A 111 -6.16 -14.52 9.46
N GLY A 112 -7.03 -14.68 8.47
CA GLY A 112 -8.14 -15.64 8.49
C GLY A 112 -9.39 -15.10 9.20
N TRP A 113 -10.53 -15.16 8.53
CA TRP A 113 -11.84 -14.97 9.14
C TRP A 113 -12.09 -16.15 10.10
N ALA A 114 -12.39 -15.88 11.38
CA ALA A 114 -12.74 -16.90 12.37
C ALA A 114 -14.12 -17.52 12.07
#